data_AF-A0A0C2W307-F1
#
_entry.id   AF-A0A0C2W307-F1
#
_cell.length_a   1.000
_cell.length_b   1.000
_cell.length_c   1.000
_cell.angle_alpha   90.00
_cell.angle_beta   90.00
_cell.angle_gamma   90.00
#
_symmetry.space_group_name_H-M   'P 1'
#
loop_
_entity.id
_entity.type
_entity.pdbx_description
1 polymer ?
#
loop_
_entity_poly.entity_id
_entity_poly.type
_entity_poly.pdbx_seq_one_letter_code
_entity_poly.pdbx_strand_id
1 'polypeptide(L)'
;MLTAYSLTLTVTSNRWMIKRFRRSNHPRAFSAAKALRNLQQVLLTLPKEDEVLPSLVVLQENDELWEKLDEGLDYEGPWWTLAAIMLIVMILLPKYMPMAKISPKSEGDRIRKAVKIANKCLYVATETGEPERVQGIRAITINTADHDVVYEDQQVTDAFEAASISEFKKEKSGKEPRTTADVIEWCTLGNCQDNNQVYEFLSIYVRSALLALFLQWGTTGTAIIALYLTPTRGFGCHSASFLLYGILATVVWVLFVTSSGLAHSYTASKERGRPAKYIGPLVLIFRQLGKTIAAFNTAWIILSSLFQFSNVYDNASVFGLSVFGLGNKAYAVLHLMDEDIKLTKLYWASGMIIASGTALVFISTINLLMKQPEPRIRI
;
A
#
# COMPACT_ATOMS: atom_id res chain seq x y z
N MET A 1 8.77 -0.75 7.94
CA MET A 1 8.50 -1.80 6.92
C MET A 1 7.12 -1.67 6.28
N LEU A 2 6.01 -1.88 7.02
CA LEU A 2 4.66 -1.97 6.45
C LEU A 2 4.24 -0.73 5.64
N THR A 3 4.55 0.46 6.17
CA THR A 3 4.28 1.76 5.53
C THR A 3 5.04 1.92 4.22
N ALA A 4 6.34 1.62 4.23
CA ALA A 4 7.19 1.68 3.03
C ALA A 4 6.73 0.69 1.96
N TYR A 5 6.36 -0.52 2.37
CA TYR A 5 5.81 -1.53 1.47
C TYR A 5 4.48 -1.09 0.86
N SER A 6 3.52 -0.65 1.69
CA SER A 6 2.21 -0.19 1.23
C SER A 6 2.32 1.01 0.27
N LEU A 7 3.18 1.99 0.59
CA LEU A 7 3.47 3.11 -0.29
C LEU A 7 4.04 2.65 -1.64
N THR A 8 5.05 1.79 -1.62
CA THR A 8 5.68 1.31 -2.86
C THR A 8 4.70 0.51 -3.70
N LEU A 9 3.90 -0.36 -3.06
CA LEU A 9 2.85 -1.13 -3.70
C LEU A 9 1.82 -0.20 -4.35
N THR A 10 1.38 0.84 -3.63
CA THR A 10 0.42 1.83 -4.14
C THR A 10 0.97 2.55 -5.38
N VAL A 11 2.22 3.04 -5.32
CA VAL A 11 2.83 3.78 -6.43
C VAL A 11 3.07 2.89 -7.65
N THR A 12 3.54 1.66 -7.44
CA THR A 12 3.82 0.71 -8.52
C THR A 12 2.55 0.17 -9.16
N SER A 13 1.52 -0.15 -8.37
CA SER A 13 0.18 -0.53 -8.86
C SER A 13 -0.48 0.60 -9.63
N ASN A 14 -0.40 1.84 -9.14
CA ASN A 14 -0.86 3.03 -9.89
C ASN A 14 -0.19 3.15 -11.27
N ARG A 15 1.14 3.05 -11.30
CA ARG A 15 1.90 3.16 -12.54
C ARG A 15 1.55 2.05 -13.53
N TRP A 16 1.32 0.85 -13.02
CA TRP A 16 0.88 -0.28 -13.82
C TRP A 16 -0.52 -0.05 -14.41
N MET A 17 -1.48 0.37 -13.57
CA MET A 17 -2.84 0.70 -13.99
C MET A 17 -2.84 1.76 -15.10
N ILE A 18 -2.14 2.88 -14.92
CA ILE A 18 -2.07 3.94 -15.94
C ILE A 18 -1.46 3.43 -17.26
N LYS A 19 -0.39 2.61 -17.19
CA LYS A 19 0.20 1.98 -18.38
C LYS A 19 -0.80 1.07 -19.10
N ARG A 20 -1.66 0.38 -18.35
CA ARG A 20 -2.70 -0.50 -18.87
C ARG A 20 -3.77 0.29 -19.61
N PHE A 21 -4.34 1.32 -18.98
CA PHE A 21 -5.34 2.20 -19.62
C PHE A 21 -4.77 2.93 -20.85
N ARG A 22 -3.47 3.27 -20.87
CA ARG A 22 -2.81 3.86 -22.05
C ARG A 22 -2.76 2.94 -23.28
N ARG A 23 -2.90 1.63 -23.10
CA ARG A 23 -3.00 0.68 -24.22
C ARG A 23 -4.40 0.67 -24.85
N SER A 24 -5.40 1.20 -24.15
CA SER A 24 -6.76 1.35 -24.69
C SER A 24 -6.83 2.49 -25.70
N ASN A 25 -7.61 2.31 -26.76
CA ASN A 25 -7.94 3.37 -27.73
C ASN A 25 -9.21 4.14 -27.33
N HIS A 26 -9.78 3.88 -26.15
CA HIS A 26 -10.97 4.61 -25.70
C HIS A 26 -10.62 6.08 -25.44
N PRO A 27 -11.39 7.05 -26.01
CA PRO A 27 -11.05 8.47 -26.01
C PRO A 27 -10.87 9.07 -24.60
N ARG A 28 -11.50 8.47 -23.57
CA ARG A 28 -11.39 8.96 -22.18
C ARG A 28 -10.99 7.92 -21.13
N ALA A 29 -10.30 6.85 -21.54
CA ALA A 29 -9.68 5.88 -20.63
C ALA A 29 -8.76 6.52 -19.55
N PHE A 30 -8.22 7.71 -19.84
CA PHE A 30 -7.36 8.45 -18.91
C PHE A 30 -8.12 9.00 -17.69
N SER A 31 -9.34 9.52 -17.86
CA SER A 31 -10.16 10.04 -16.75
C SER A 31 -10.55 8.93 -15.79
N ALA A 32 -10.93 7.76 -16.32
CA ALA A 32 -11.18 6.57 -15.52
C ALA A 32 -9.94 6.13 -14.72
N ALA A 33 -8.76 6.11 -15.36
CA ALA A 33 -7.50 5.77 -14.68
C ALA A 33 -7.15 6.77 -13.55
N LYS A 34 -7.41 8.07 -13.76
CA LYS A 34 -7.14 9.11 -12.76
C LYS A 34 -8.12 9.03 -11.57
N ALA A 35 -9.41 8.81 -11.85
CA ALA A 35 -10.42 8.56 -10.82
C ALA A 35 -10.10 7.30 -9.99
N LEU A 36 -9.78 6.19 -10.65
CA LEU A 36 -9.42 4.92 -9.98
C LEU A 36 -8.16 5.05 -9.14
N ARG A 37 -7.15 5.80 -9.60
CA ARG A 37 -5.96 6.14 -8.80
C ARG A 37 -6.34 6.78 -7.46
N ASN A 38 -7.23 7.77 -7.50
CA ASN A 38 -7.66 8.51 -6.31
C ASN A 38 -8.55 7.67 -5.38
N LEU A 39 -9.09 6.55 -5.89
CA LEU A 39 -9.94 5.63 -5.14
C LEU A 39 -9.23 4.34 -4.72
N GLN A 40 -7.93 4.16 -4.98
CA GLN A 40 -7.22 2.91 -4.66
C GLN A 40 -7.23 2.51 -3.18
N GLN A 41 -7.43 3.48 -2.29
CA GLN A 41 -7.52 3.24 -0.83
C GLN A 41 -8.98 3.15 -0.35
N VAL A 42 -9.95 3.24 -1.27
CA VAL A 42 -11.38 3.22 -0.99
C VAL A 42 -11.95 1.88 -1.43
N LEU A 43 -12.74 1.26 -0.56
CA LEU A 43 -13.45 0.04 -0.87
C LEU A 43 -14.60 0.33 -1.84
N LEU A 44 -14.41 0.01 -3.12
CA LEU A 44 -15.41 0.17 -4.16
C LEU A 44 -16.04 -1.18 -4.48
N THR A 45 -17.36 -1.26 -4.39
CA THR A 45 -18.13 -2.36 -4.95
C THR A 45 -18.70 -1.92 -6.29
N LEU A 46 -18.41 -2.70 -7.33
CA LEU A 46 -19.07 -2.57 -8.63
C LEU A 46 -20.26 -3.56 -8.68
N PRO A 47 -21.39 -3.19 -9.29
CA PRO A 47 -22.51 -4.10 -9.48
C PRO A 47 -22.06 -5.30 -10.32
N LYS A 48 -22.37 -6.50 -9.83
CA LYS A 48 -22.12 -7.77 -10.54
C LYS A 48 -23.22 -8.11 -11.55
N GLU A 49 -24.14 -7.18 -11.79
CA GLU A 49 -25.21 -7.34 -12.78
C GLU A 49 -24.56 -7.38 -14.18
N ASP A 50 -24.88 -8.44 -14.93
CA ASP A 50 -24.22 -8.78 -16.20
C ASP A 50 -24.31 -7.68 -17.27
N GLU A 51 -25.22 -6.71 -17.08
CA GLU A 51 -25.49 -5.63 -18.03
C GLU A 51 -24.81 -4.31 -17.62
N VAL A 52 -24.61 -4.07 -16.32
CA VAL A 52 -24.22 -2.75 -15.79
C VAL A 52 -22.72 -2.52 -15.85
N LEU A 53 -21.91 -3.53 -15.46
CA LEU A 53 -20.45 -3.40 -15.52
C LEU A 53 -19.95 -3.28 -16.96
N PRO A 54 -20.40 -4.10 -17.93
CA PRO A 54 -20.03 -3.93 -19.33
C PRO A 54 -20.47 -2.57 -19.89
N SER A 55 -21.69 -2.13 -19.58
CA SER A 55 -22.19 -0.81 -20.01
C SER A 55 -21.37 0.35 -19.44
N LEU A 56 -20.97 0.28 -18.17
CA LEU A 56 -20.16 1.31 -17.51
C LEU A 56 -18.79 1.54 -18.18
N VAL A 57 -18.22 0.48 -18.74
CA VAL A 57 -16.86 0.48 -19.30
C VAL A 57 -16.88 0.73 -20.82
N VAL A 58 -17.92 0.30 -21.53
CA VAL A 58 -17.98 0.30 -23.00
C VAL A 58 -18.74 1.50 -23.59
N LEU A 59 -19.80 1.98 -22.92
CA LEU A 59 -20.60 3.10 -23.44
C LEU A 59 -19.87 4.43 -23.29
N GLN A 60 -19.80 5.21 -24.37
CA GLN A 60 -19.18 6.54 -24.36
C GLN A 60 -19.97 7.53 -23.48
N GLU A 61 -21.28 7.35 -23.31
CA GLU A 61 -22.13 8.20 -22.47
C GLU A 61 -21.69 8.18 -21.00
N ASN A 62 -21.02 7.09 -20.57
CA ASN A 62 -20.47 6.96 -19.22
C ASN A 62 -19.13 7.71 -19.03
N ASP A 63 -18.59 8.34 -20.07
CA ASP A 63 -17.41 9.20 -19.97
C ASP A 63 -17.65 10.43 -19.06
N GLU A 64 -18.87 10.96 -19.05
CA GLU A 64 -19.26 12.09 -18.17
C GLU A 64 -19.22 11.66 -16.69
N LEU A 65 -19.54 10.39 -16.40
CA LEU A 65 -19.45 9.84 -15.05
C LEU A 65 -18.01 9.83 -14.55
N TRP A 66 -17.06 9.37 -15.37
CA TRP A 66 -15.64 9.34 -15.01
C TRP A 66 -15.03 10.73 -14.86
N GLU A 67 -15.47 11.69 -15.69
CA GLU A 67 -15.04 13.09 -15.62
C GLU A 67 -15.50 13.76 -14.31
N LYS A 68 -16.79 13.65 -13.96
CA LYS A 68 -17.31 14.21 -12.71
C LYS A 68 -16.75 13.52 -11.46
N LEU A 69 -16.44 12.23 -11.58
CA LEU A 69 -15.78 11.50 -10.50
C LEU A 69 -14.35 12.00 -10.30
N ASP A 70 -13.59 12.21 -11.37
CA ASP A 70 -12.24 12.79 -11.28
C ASP A 70 -12.28 14.21 -10.73
N GLU A 71 -13.15 15.09 -11.24
CA GLU A 71 -13.31 16.47 -10.76
C GLU A 71 -13.70 16.51 -9.27
N GLY A 72 -14.61 15.63 -8.83
CA GLY A 72 -15.01 15.53 -7.43
C GLY A 72 -13.94 14.97 -6.49
N LEU A 73 -12.92 14.30 -7.06
CA LEU A 73 -11.80 13.71 -6.33
C LEU A 73 -10.52 14.56 -6.40
N ASP A 74 -10.40 15.45 -7.38
CA ASP A 74 -9.23 16.31 -7.53
C ASP A 74 -9.12 17.28 -6.34
N TYR A 75 -7.91 17.37 -5.78
CA TYR A 75 -7.66 18.11 -4.55
C TYR A 75 -6.94 19.41 -4.87
N GLU A 76 -7.66 20.53 -4.91
CA GLU A 76 -7.09 21.89 -5.03
C GLU A 76 -6.46 22.39 -3.71
N GLY A 77 -5.81 21.52 -2.93
CA GLY A 77 -5.10 21.92 -1.72
C GLY A 77 -3.61 22.15 -1.95
N PRO A 78 -2.94 22.95 -1.09
CA PRO A 78 -1.51 23.22 -1.24
C PRO A 78 -0.72 21.91 -1.25
N TRP A 79 0.20 21.81 -2.21
CA TRP A 79 1.06 20.68 -2.63
C TRP A 79 1.79 19.88 -1.54
N TRP A 80 1.64 20.24 -0.27
CA TRP A 80 2.16 19.52 0.86
C TRP A 80 1.14 18.48 1.29
N THR A 81 1.49 17.20 1.19
CA THR A 81 0.72 16.16 1.84
C THR A 81 0.67 16.48 3.34
N LEU A 82 -0.52 16.44 3.94
CA LEU A 82 -0.69 16.56 5.40
C LEU A 82 0.25 15.60 6.15
N ALA A 83 0.63 14.47 5.53
CA ALA A 83 1.66 13.55 6.02
C ALA A 83 3.07 14.17 6.08
N ALA A 84 3.49 14.95 5.08
CA ALA A 84 4.77 15.67 5.12
C ALA A 84 4.77 16.77 6.19
N ILE A 85 3.65 17.48 6.37
CA ILE A 85 3.48 18.46 7.45
C ILE A 85 3.52 17.77 8.80
N MET A 86 2.82 16.64 8.96
CA MET A 86 2.84 15.84 10.20
C MET A 86 4.23 15.28 10.52
N LEU A 87 4.99 14.83 9.51
CA LEU A 87 6.37 14.39 9.69
C LEU A 87 7.26 15.53 10.18
N ILE A 88 7.14 16.72 9.59
CA ILE A 88 7.88 17.92 9.99
C ILE A 88 7.46 18.37 11.40
N VAL A 89 6.17 18.34 11.72
CA VAL A 89 5.60 18.76 13.02
C VAL A 89 5.94 17.76 14.14
N MET A 90 5.90 16.45 13.88
CA MET A 90 6.32 15.41 14.85
C MET A 90 7.81 15.51 15.18
N ILE A 91 8.65 15.92 14.21
CA ILE A 91 10.08 16.14 14.44
C ILE A 91 10.33 17.41 15.26
N LEU A 92 9.54 18.47 15.05
CA LEU A 92 9.83 19.79 15.60
C LEU A 92 9.18 20.09 16.96
N LEU A 93 8.01 19.54 17.30
CA LEU A 93 7.28 19.99 18.50
C LEU A 93 6.54 18.88 19.30
N PRO A 94 7.25 17.96 19.99
CA PRO A 94 6.63 17.06 20.96
C PRO A 94 5.99 17.79 22.17
N LYS A 95 6.38 19.05 22.43
CA LYS A 95 6.08 19.77 23.68
C LYS A 95 4.71 20.48 23.71
N TYR A 96 4.00 20.64 22.59
CA TYR A 96 2.90 21.61 22.48
C TYR A 96 1.55 21.13 21.95
N MET A 97 1.30 19.83 21.74
CA MET A 97 0.03 19.40 21.13
C MET A 97 -0.93 18.68 22.10
N PRO A 98 -2.10 19.28 22.43
CA PRO A 98 -3.22 18.55 23.01
C PRO A 98 -3.88 17.66 21.93
N MET A 99 -3.97 16.37 22.24
CA MET A 99 -4.42 15.24 21.41
C MET A 99 -5.88 15.25 20.92
N ALA A 100 -6.63 16.34 21.10
CA ALA A 100 -8.08 16.31 20.87
C ALA A 100 -8.55 17.59 20.16
N LYS A 101 -8.59 17.56 18.83
CA LYS A 101 -9.41 18.38 17.90
C LYS A 101 -8.71 18.70 16.57
N ILE A 102 -8.07 17.71 15.96
CA ILE A 102 -7.88 17.72 14.51
C ILE A 102 -8.54 16.45 14.00
N SER A 103 -9.87 16.42 14.08
CA SER A 103 -10.66 15.51 13.25
C SER A 103 -10.74 16.20 11.89
N PRO A 104 -10.03 15.72 10.85
CA PRO A 104 -10.25 16.25 9.52
C PRO A 104 -11.72 15.97 9.18
N LYS A 105 -12.45 16.99 8.71
CA LYS A 105 -13.71 16.75 7.99
C LYS A 105 -13.40 15.63 6.99
N SER A 106 -14.02 14.47 7.21
CA SER A 106 -13.54 13.19 6.71
C SER A 106 -13.42 13.25 5.19
N GLU A 107 -12.26 12.87 4.67
CA GLU A 107 -12.03 12.60 3.25
C GLU A 107 -13.13 11.71 2.66
N GLY A 108 -13.74 10.86 3.49
CA GLY A 108 -14.90 10.04 3.15
C GLY A 108 -16.17 10.81 2.79
N ASP A 109 -16.43 11.99 3.34
CA ASP A 109 -17.61 12.79 2.96
C ASP A 109 -17.45 13.41 1.56
N ARG A 110 -16.23 13.83 1.21
CA ARG A 110 -15.89 14.28 -0.14
C ARG A 110 -16.06 13.13 -1.13
N ILE A 111 -15.46 11.98 -0.84
CA ILE A 111 -15.53 10.80 -1.71
C ILE A 111 -16.98 10.34 -1.86
N ARG A 112 -17.78 10.29 -0.78
CA ARG A 112 -19.22 9.96 -0.83
C ARG A 112 -19.99 10.94 -1.70
N LYS A 113 -19.70 12.24 -1.59
CA LYS A 113 -20.35 13.27 -2.42
C LYS A 113 -19.97 13.10 -3.89
N ALA A 114 -18.69 12.89 -4.20
CA ALA A 114 -18.21 12.66 -5.56
C ALA A 114 -18.85 11.41 -6.19
N VAL A 115 -18.86 10.28 -5.49
CA VAL A 115 -19.50 9.03 -5.96
C VAL A 115 -21.01 9.21 -6.13
N LYS A 116 -21.68 9.94 -5.23
CA LYS A 116 -23.12 10.23 -5.36
C LYS A 116 -23.44 11.10 -6.58
N ILE A 117 -22.54 12.02 -6.96
CA ILE A 117 -22.69 12.85 -8.16
C ILE A 117 -22.43 11.99 -9.40
N ALA A 118 -21.37 11.18 -9.40
CA ALA A 118 -21.01 10.29 -10.51
C ALA A 118 -22.12 9.28 -10.82
N ASN A 119 -22.70 8.63 -9.79
CA ASN A 119 -23.79 7.67 -9.96
C ASN A 119 -25.06 8.25 -10.63
N LYS A 120 -25.24 9.58 -10.64
CA LYS A 120 -26.35 10.20 -11.38
C LYS A 120 -26.13 10.22 -12.88
N CYS A 121 -24.91 10.05 -13.35
CA CYS A 121 -24.52 10.11 -14.76
C CYS A 121 -24.37 8.70 -15.38
N LEU A 122 -24.98 7.67 -14.78
CA LEU A 122 -24.92 6.30 -15.28
C LEU A 122 -25.91 6.07 -16.44
N TYR A 123 -25.39 5.50 -17.52
CA TYR A 123 -26.11 4.99 -18.67
C TYR A 123 -25.93 3.47 -18.79
N VAL A 124 -27.00 2.75 -19.09
CA VAL A 124 -27.00 1.30 -19.33
C VAL A 124 -27.52 1.01 -20.73
N ALA A 125 -26.90 0.04 -21.41
CA ALA A 125 -27.31 -0.39 -22.74
C ALA A 125 -28.64 -1.15 -22.64
N THR A 126 -29.59 -0.81 -23.50
CA THR A 126 -30.89 -1.48 -23.61
C THR A 126 -30.93 -2.40 -24.83
N GLU A 127 -31.89 -3.34 -24.84
CA GLU A 127 -32.11 -4.23 -26.00
C GLU A 127 -32.48 -3.46 -27.28
N THR A 128 -33.01 -2.23 -27.15
CA THR A 128 -33.42 -1.37 -28.28
C THR A 128 -32.25 -0.59 -28.90
N GLY A 129 -31.08 -0.58 -28.25
CA GLY A 129 -29.88 0.11 -28.72
C GLY A 129 -29.82 1.61 -28.41
N GLU A 130 -30.80 2.15 -27.67
CA GLU A 130 -30.74 3.51 -27.10
C GLU A 130 -30.31 3.45 -25.63
N PRO A 131 -29.15 4.01 -25.24
CA PRO A 131 -28.69 3.95 -23.86
C PRO A 131 -29.64 4.73 -22.94
N GLU A 132 -30.16 4.06 -21.90
CA GLU A 132 -31.09 4.67 -20.95
C GLU A 132 -30.34 5.13 -19.70
N ARG A 133 -30.69 6.32 -19.22
CA ARG A 133 -30.16 6.85 -17.97
C ARG A 133 -30.89 6.22 -16.80
N VAL A 134 -30.19 5.35 -16.06
CA VAL A 134 -30.81 4.61 -14.97
C VAL A 134 -30.89 5.46 -13.70
N GLN A 135 -32.10 5.73 -13.22
CA GLN A 135 -32.34 6.38 -11.93
C GLN A 135 -32.66 5.35 -10.86
N GLY A 136 -31.67 4.96 -10.05
CA GLY A 136 -31.87 4.09 -8.88
C GLY A 136 -30.80 3.02 -8.68
N ILE A 137 -30.18 2.55 -9.78
CA ILE A 137 -29.05 1.61 -9.73
C ILE A 137 -27.76 2.40 -9.47
N ARG A 138 -26.94 1.90 -8.53
CA ARG A 138 -25.66 2.52 -8.17
C ARG A 138 -24.52 1.76 -8.86
N ALA A 139 -23.89 2.38 -9.86
CA ALA A 139 -22.72 1.81 -10.53
C ALA A 139 -21.49 1.71 -9.62
N ILE A 140 -21.32 2.65 -8.69
CA ILE A 140 -20.20 2.64 -7.76
C ILE A 140 -20.77 2.78 -6.35
N THR A 141 -20.57 1.75 -5.53
CA THR A 141 -20.95 1.79 -4.11
C THR A 141 -19.71 1.83 -3.24
N ILE A 142 -19.66 2.77 -2.31
CA ILE A 142 -18.62 2.79 -1.27
C ILE A 142 -19.14 1.92 -0.13
N ASN A 143 -18.48 0.80 0.11
CA ASN A 143 -18.84 -0.04 1.23
C ASN A 143 -18.26 0.57 2.52
N THR A 144 -19.14 1.03 3.41
CA THR A 144 -18.74 1.45 4.77
C THR A 144 -18.76 0.22 5.64
N ALA A 145 -17.57 -0.34 5.89
CA ALA A 145 -17.24 -1.43 6.82
C ALA A 145 -18.38 -1.83 7.77
N ASP A 146 -19.22 -2.77 7.34
CA ASP A 146 -20.06 -3.56 8.24
C ASP A 146 -19.43 -4.96 8.35
N HIS A 147 -18.63 -5.10 9.41
CA HIS A 147 -18.21 -6.28 10.16
C HIS A 147 -17.59 -7.57 9.56
N ASP A 148 -17.30 -7.72 8.25
CA ASP A 148 -16.59 -8.92 7.75
C ASP A 148 -15.15 -8.65 7.24
N VAL A 149 -14.17 -8.86 8.13
CA VAL A 149 -12.72 -8.66 7.88
C VAL A 149 -12.18 -9.44 6.67
N VAL A 150 -12.78 -10.59 6.35
CA VAL A 150 -12.41 -11.43 5.19
C VAL A 150 -12.95 -10.83 3.87
N TYR A 151 -14.09 -10.16 3.93
CA TYR A 151 -14.76 -9.56 2.77
C TYR A 151 -14.14 -8.21 2.35
N GLU A 152 -13.47 -7.52 3.29
CA GLU A 152 -12.78 -6.24 3.00
C GLU A 152 -11.51 -6.42 2.15
N ASP A 153 -10.66 -7.42 2.42
CA ASP A 153 -9.45 -7.68 1.61
C ASP A 153 -9.80 -8.22 0.21
N GLN A 154 -10.94 -8.90 0.11
CA GLN A 154 -11.52 -9.38 -1.14
C GLN A 154 -11.79 -8.21 -2.10
N GLN A 155 -12.51 -7.17 -1.66
CA GLN A 155 -12.93 -6.09 -2.56
C GLN A 155 -11.80 -5.15 -3.01
N VAL A 156 -10.74 -4.94 -2.22
CA VAL A 156 -9.57 -4.14 -2.68
C VAL A 156 -8.84 -4.84 -3.83
N THR A 157 -8.77 -6.18 -3.78
CA THR A 157 -8.12 -7.00 -4.81
C THR A 157 -9.04 -7.14 -6.03
N ASP A 158 -10.33 -7.37 -5.82
CA ASP A 158 -11.35 -7.49 -6.87
C ASP A 158 -11.59 -6.16 -7.61
N ALA A 159 -11.52 -5.00 -6.94
CA ALA A 159 -11.62 -3.69 -7.61
C ALA A 159 -10.41 -3.41 -8.51
N PHE A 160 -9.23 -3.87 -8.10
CA PHE A 160 -8.01 -3.80 -8.90
C PHE A 160 -8.06 -4.79 -10.09
N GLU A 161 -8.65 -5.96 -9.89
CA GLU A 161 -8.88 -6.96 -10.93
C GLU A 161 -9.98 -6.50 -11.91
N ALA A 162 -11.07 -5.90 -11.44
CA ALA A 162 -12.11 -5.31 -12.27
C ALA A 162 -11.60 -4.14 -13.12
N ALA A 163 -10.69 -3.32 -12.58
CA ALA A 163 -9.96 -2.32 -13.36
C ALA A 163 -9.01 -2.95 -14.40
N SER A 164 -8.52 -4.17 -14.15
CA SER A 164 -7.62 -4.93 -15.03
C SER A 164 -8.29 -5.70 -16.16
N ILE A 165 -9.59 -6.03 -16.01
CA ILE A 165 -10.41 -6.74 -17.01
C ILE A 165 -10.60 -5.93 -18.30
N SER A 166 -10.20 -4.65 -18.33
CA SER A 166 -10.23 -3.80 -19.52
C SER A 166 -9.09 -4.10 -20.51
N GLU A 167 -8.99 -5.34 -20.99
CA GLU A 167 -8.22 -5.63 -22.20
C GLU A 167 -9.06 -5.35 -23.45
N PHE A 168 -9.05 -4.10 -23.89
CA PHE A 168 -9.71 -3.68 -25.13
C PHE A 168 -8.86 -4.10 -26.33
N LYS A 169 -9.00 -5.35 -26.76
CA LYS A 169 -8.38 -5.82 -28.00
C LYS A 169 -9.24 -5.39 -29.19
N LYS A 170 -8.61 -4.70 -30.14
CA LYS A 170 -9.24 -4.24 -31.37
C LYS A 170 -9.51 -5.44 -32.29
N GLU A 171 -10.73 -5.96 -32.30
CA GLU A 171 -11.24 -6.72 -33.44
C GLU A 171 -12.10 -5.79 -34.31
N LYS A 172 -11.83 -5.79 -35.62
CA LYS A 172 -12.48 -4.94 -36.62
C LYS A 172 -13.95 -5.36 -36.80
N SER A 173 -14.85 -4.85 -35.98
CA SER A 173 -16.24 -4.63 -36.39
C SER A 173 -16.48 -3.12 -36.39
N GLY A 174 -16.77 -2.54 -37.54
CA GLY A 174 -16.92 -1.09 -37.73
C GLY A 174 -18.17 -0.49 -37.09
N LYS A 175 -18.76 -1.14 -36.07
CA LYS A 175 -19.96 -0.68 -35.37
C LYS A 175 -19.67 -0.55 -33.89
N GLU A 176 -19.99 0.61 -33.35
CA GLU A 176 -19.95 0.90 -31.93
C GLU A 176 -21.00 0.04 -31.21
N PRO A 177 -20.63 -0.72 -30.16
CA PRO A 177 -21.56 -1.56 -29.43
C PRO A 177 -22.62 -0.68 -28.74
N ARG A 178 -23.90 -0.92 -29.06
CA ARG A 178 -25.03 -0.13 -28.52
C ARG A 178 -26.07 -0.99 -27.80
N THR A 179 -26.20 -2.26 -28.17
CA THR A 179 -27.16 -3.17 -27.52
C THR A 179 -26.50 -3.91 -26.37
N THR A 180 -27.30 -4.36 -25.40
CA THR A 180 -26.82 -5.14 -24.24
C THR A 180 -26.05 -6.39 -24.67
N ALA A 181 -26.51 -7.08 -25.72
CA ALA A 181 -25.83 -8.25 -26.27
C ALA A 181 -24.47 -7.89 -26.90
N ASP A 182 -24.39 -6.80 -27.67
CA ASP A 182 -23.13 -6.34 -28.27
C ASP A 182 -22.12 -5.98 -27.18
N VAL A 183 -22.56 -5.29 -26.12
CA VAL A 183 -21.70 -4.85 -25.02
C VAL A 183 -21.17 -6.05 -24.22
N ILE A 184 -22.01 -7.04 -23.93
CA ILE A 184 -21.61 -8.29 -23.26
C ILE A 184 -20.65 -9.10 -24.15
N GLU A 185 -20.95 -9.25 -25.44
CA GLU A 185 -20.09 -9.94 -26.40
C GLU A 185 -18.72 -9.27 -26.48
N TRP A 186 -18.70 -7.94 -26.49
CA TRP A 186 -17.47 -7.17 -26.57
C TRP A 186 -16.61 -7.27 -25.30
N CYS A 187 -17.23 -7.36 -24.11
CA CYS A 187 -16.54 -7.66 -22.87
C CYS A 187 -16.07 -9.12 -22.77
N THR A 188 -16.83 -10.08 -23.32
CA THR A 188 -16.48 -11.51 -23.28
C THR A 188 -15.39 -11.89 -24.30
N LEU A 189 -15.33 -11.22 -25.46
CA LEU A 189 -14.22 -11.30 -26.42
C LEU A 189 -12.89 -10.78 -25.84
N GLY A 190 -12.95 -9.94 -24.81
CA GLY A 190 -11.80 -9.45 -24.03
C GLY A 190 -11.27 -10.43 -22.97
N ASN A 191 -11.99 -11.52 -22.69
CA ASN A 191 -11.61 -12.50 -21.66
C ASN A 191 -10.53 -13.49 -22.14
N CYS A 192 -9.49 -12.97 -22.80
CA CYS A 192 -8.26 -13.71 -23.01
C CYS A 192 -7.48 -13.67 -21.70
N GLN A 193 -7.44 -14.80 -21.00
CA GLN A 193 -6.58 -15.00 -19.84
C GLN A 193 -5.11 -14.75 -20.23
N ASP A 194 -4.64 -13.52 -20.04
CA ASP A 194 -3.25 -13.16 -20.30
C ASP A 194 -2.40 -13.76 -19.18
N ASN A 195 -1.75 -14.90 -19.47
CA ASN A 195 -0.83 -15.54 -18.55
C ASN A 195 0.28 -14.59 -18.06
N ASN A 196 0.54 -13.48 -18.78
CA ASN A 196 1.49 -12.45 -18.37
C ASN A 196 0.99 -11.60 -17.18
N GLN A 197 -0.30 -11.55 -16.89
CA GLN A 197 -0.89 -10.77 -15.79
C GLN A 197 -0.38 -11.19 -14.42
N VAL A 198 -0.25 -12.51 -14.18
CA VAL A 198 0.29 -13.04 -12.93
C VAL A 198 1.75 -12.62 -12.74
N TYR A 199 2.56 -12.63 -13.79
CA TYR A 199 3.95 -12.21 -13.76
C TYR A 199 4.08 -10.70 -13.51
N GLU A 200 3.20 -9.89 -14.09
CA GLU A 200 3.17 -8.44 -13.86
C GLU A 200 2.82 -8.10 -12.40
N PHE A 201 1.81 -8.75 -11.82
CA PHE A 201 1.48 -8.59 -10.39
C PHE A 201 2.60 -9.08 -9.48
N LEU A 202 3.13 -10.28 -9.74
CA LEU A 202 4.25 -10.80 -8.95
C LEU A 202 5.45 -9.85 -8.98
N SER A 203 5.77 -9.28 -10.15
CA SER A 203 6.83 -8.27 -10.29
C SER A 203 6.56 -7.01 -9.45
N ILE A 204 5.31 -6.54 -9.37
CA ILE A 204 4.91 -5.40 -8.54
C ILE A 204 5.13 -5.71 -7.05
N TYR A 205 4.67 -6.87 -6.59
CA TYR A 205 4.84 -7.32 -5.21
C TYR A 205 6.32 -7.47 -4.83
N VAL A 206 7.12 -8.12 -5.68
CA VAL A 206 8.55 -8.36 -5.45
C VAL A 206 9.33 -7.04 -5.40
N ARG A 207 9.11 -6.12 -6.36
CA ARG A 207 9.77 -4.80 -6.35
C ARG A 207 9.42 -4.00 -5.10
N SER A 208 8.16 -4.05 -4.68
CA SER A 208 7.69 -3.38 -3.46
C SER A 208 8.31 -3.97 -2.20
N ALA A 209 8.43 -5.30 -2.13
CA ALA A 209 9.10 -6.00 -1.04
C ALA A 209 10.58 -5.63 -0.94
N LEU A 210 11.30 -5.65 -2.07
CA LEU A 210 12.73 -5.32 -2.13
C LEU A 210 13.01 -3.90 -1.66
N LEU A 211 12.25 -2.90 -2.14
CA LEU A 211 12.42 -1.51 -1.74
C LEU A 211 12.11 -1.28 -0.26
N ALA A 212 11.08 -1.94 0.27
CA ALA A 212 10.72 -1.83 1.67
C ALA A 212 11.76 -2.52 2.58
N LEU A 213 12.25 -3.71 2.20
CA LEU A 213 13.31 -4.41 2.93
C LEU A 213 14.61 -3.63 2.92
N PHE A 214 14.97 -3.04 1.77
CA PHE A 214 16.12 -2.17 1.63
C PHE A 214 16.04 -0.99 2.61
N LEU A 215 14.89 -0.32 2.70
CA LEU A 215 14.72 0.79 3.65
C LEU A 215 14.76 0.30 5.11
N GLN A 216 14.06 -0.80 5.43
CA GLN A 216 13.97 -1.35 6.79
C GLN A 216 15.35 -1.77 7.32
N TRP A 217 16.07 -2.62 6.58
CA TRP A 217 17.37 -3.13 7.00
C TRP A 217 18.50 -2.16 6.73
N GLY A 218 18.38 -1.26 5.74
CA GLY A 218 19.32 -0.17 5.52
C GLY A 218 19.38 0.80 6.70
N THR A 219 18.24 1.08 7.33
CA THR A 219 18.17 1.93 8.54
C THR A 219 18.43 1.14 9.82
N THR A 220 17.72 0.03 10.02
CA THR A 220 17.81 -0.78 11.25
C THR A 220 19.14 -1.52 11.36
N GLY A 221 19.60 -2.14 10.26
CA GLY A 221 20.87 -2.88 10.22
C GLY A 221 22.06 -1.98 10.49
N THR A 222 22.02 -0.75 9.99
CA THR A 222 23.06 0.25 10.27
C THR A 222 23.11 0.63 11.75
N ALA A 223 21.96 0.80 12.41
CA ALA A 223 21.91 1.04 13.86
C ALA A 223 22.48 -0.15 14.65
N ILE A 224 22.16 -1.39 14.24
CA ILE A 224 22.69 -2.63 14.85
C ILE A 224 24.21 -2.68 14.73
N ILE A 225 24.76 -2.42 13.54
CA ILE A 225 26.21 -2.45 13.26
C ILE A 225 26.93 -1.36 14.05
N ALA A 226 26.41 -0.13 14.07
CA ALA A 226 27.01 0.98 14.80
C ALA A 226 27.15 0.66 16.31
N LEU A 227 26.13 0.04 16.90
CA LEU A 227 26.10 -0.37 18.32
C LEU A 227 26.86 -1.68 18.60
N TYR A 228 27.10 -2.50 17.58
CA TYR A 228 27.91 -3.72 17.71
C TYR A 228 29.41 -3.42 17.68
N LEU A 229 29.79 -2.40 16.91
CA LEU A 229 31.19 -2.00 16.70
C LEU A 229 31.70 -0.94 17.69
N THR A 230 30.82 -0.30 18.47
CA THR A 230 31.18 0.54 19.62
C THR A 230 31.97 -0.27 20.68
N PRO A 231 32.74 0.38 21.56
CA PRO A 231 33.74 -0.27 22.42
C PRO A 231 33.10 -1.08 23.55
N THR A 232 32.58 -2.25 23.18
CA THR A 232 32.17 -3.45 23.91
C THR A 232 31.72 -4.43 22.80
N ARG A 233 32.67 -5.01 22.05
CA ARG A 233 32.36 -5.84 20.87
C ARG A 233 31.43 -7.00 21.25
N GLY A 234 30.27 -7.09 20.60
CA GLY A 234 29.29 -8.14 20.84
C GLY A 234 27.84 -7.66 20.75
N PHE A 235 26.89 -8.59 20.87
CA PHE A 235 25.47 -8.24 21.00
C PHE A 235 25.18 -7.72 22.39
N GLY A 236 25.31 -6.40 22.59
CA GLY A 236 24.81 -5.73 23.78
C GLY A 236 23.27 -5.66 23.82
N CYS A 237 22.72 -5.29 24.98
CA CYS A 237 21.30 -5.07 25.19
C CYS A 237 20.68 -4.06 24.19
N HIS A 238 21.44 -3.04 23.80
CA HIS A 238 21.05 -2.06 22.78
C HIS A 238 20.92 -2.69 21.39
N SER A 239 21.99 -3.30 20.89
CA SER A 239 22.03 -3.89 19.54
C SER A 239 21.03 -5.05 19.40
N ALA A 240 20.87 -5.87 20.45
CA ALA A 240 19.87 -6.94 20.53
C ALA A 240 18.43 -6.39 20.49
N SER A 241 18.15 -5.26 21.15
CA SER A 241 16.83 -4.63 21.10
C SER A 241 16.45 -4.17 19.69
N PHE A 242 17.38 -3.52 18.97
CA PHE A 242 17.16 -3.11 17.58
C PHE A 242 17.04 -4.31 16.63
N LEU A 243 17.79 -5.38 16.88
CA LEU A 243 17.66 -6.63 16.13
C LEU A 243 16.28 -7.26 16.33
N LEU A 244 15.80 -7.34 17.57
CA LEU A 244 14.46 -7.85 17.88
C LEU A 244 13.39 -7.03 17.17
N TYR A 245 13.49 -5.70 17.23
CA TYR A 245 12.59 -4.80 16.50
C TYR A 245 12.58 -5.07 14.99
N GLY A 246 13.76 -5.20 14.38
CA GLY A 246 13.91 -5.48 12.95
C GLY A 246 13.27 -6.81 12.55
N ILE A 247 13.54 -7.88 13.31
CA ILE A 247 12.97 -9.21 13.08
C ILE A 247 11.44 -9.18 13.22
N LEU A 248 10.92 -8.65 14.34
CA LEU A 248 9.47 -8.56 14.56
C LEU A 248 8.78 -7.74 13.46
N ALA A 249 9.38 -6.63 13.01
CA ALA A 249 8.85 -5.84 11.90
C ALA A 249 8.79 -6.63 10.58
N THR A 250 9.80 -7.47 10.29
CA THR A 250 9.77 -8.34 9.12
C THR A 250 8.75 -9.47 9.23
N VAL A 251 8.61 -10.10 10.41
CA VAL A 251 7.62 -11.15 10.66
C VAL A 251 6.20 -10.61 10.48
N VAL A 252 5.90 -9.45 11.05
CA VAL A 252 4.60 -8.77 10.87
C VAL A 252 4.30 -8.53 9.40
N TRP A 253 5.29 -8.06 8.64
CA TRP A 253 5.13 -7.84 7.21
C TRP A 253 4.87 -9.15 6.45
N VAL A 254 5.62 -10.22 6.73
CA VAL A 254 5.39 -11.55 6.12
C VAL A 254 3.98 -12.05 6.43
N LEU A 255 3.53 -11.93 7.69
CA LEU A 255 2.18 -12.35 8.08
C LEU A 255 1.08 -11.60 7.32
N PHE A 256 1.22 -10.29 7.13
CA PHE A 256 0.23 -9.52 6.37
C PHE A 256 0.29 -9.79 4.86
N VAL A 257 1.48 -9.94 4.27
CA VAL A 257 1.60 -10.26 2.84
C VAL A 257 1.06 -11.66 2.54
N THR A 258 1.38 -12.65 3.38
CA THR A 258 0.85 -14.01 3.23
C THR A 258 -0.67 -14.06 3.45
N SER A 259 -1.18 -13.34 4.46
CA SER A 259 -2.63 -13.19 4.68
C SER A 259 -3.34 -12.63 3.44
N SER A 260 -2.77 -11.61 2.80
CA SER A 260 -3.35 -10.99 1.59
C SER A 260 -3.35 -11.96 0.40
N GLY A 261 -2.27 -12.70 0.16
CA GLY A 261 -2.22 -13.70 -0.91
C GLY A 261 -3.19 -14.88 -0.68
N LEU A 262 -3.35 -15.30 0.57
CA LEU A 262 -4.32 -16.33 0.95
C LEU A 262 -5.76 -15.84 0.83
N ALA A 263 -6.04 -14.57 1.12
CA ALA A 263 -7.36 -13.97 0.93
C ALA A 263 -7.77 -14.01 -0.55
N HIS A 264 -6.87 -13.62 -1.45
CA HIS A 264 -7.12 -13.72 -2.90
C HIS A 264 -7.33 -15.19 -3.34
N SER A 265 -6.50 -16.10 -2.83
CA SER A 265 -6.64 -17.54 -3.12
C SER A 265 -7.98 -18.11 -2.62
N TYR A 266 -8.46 -17.66 -1.46
CA TYR A 266 -9.76 -18.05 -0.92
C TYR A 266 -10.92 -17.58 -1.81
N THR A 267 -10.87 -16.32 -2.27
CA THR A 267 -11.85 -15.76 -3.20
C THR A 267 -11.89 -16.52 -4.51
N ALA A 268 -10.73 -16.73 -5.14
CA ALA A 268 -10.63 -17.48 -6.40
C ALA A 268 -11.15 -18.92 -6.26
N SER A 269 -10.96 -19.54 -5.09
CA SER A 269 -11.48 -20.87 -4.78
C SER A 269 -13.01 -20.87 -4.61
N LYS A 270 -13.57 -19.81 -4.02
CA LYS A 270 -15.01 -19.64 -3.83
C LYS A 270 -15.74 -19.45 -5.16
N GLU A 271 -15.18 -18.64 -6.06
CA GLU A 271 -15.75 -18.41 -7.40
C GLU A 271 -15.72 -19.67 -8.27
N ARG A 272 -14.69 -20.52 -8.12
CA ARG A 272 -14.63 -21.84 -8.77
C ARG A 272 -15.55 -22.90 -8.14
N GLY A 273 -16.41 -22.53 -7.20
CA GLY A 273 -17.35 -23.44 -6.54
C GLY A 273 -16.71 -24.47 -5.60
N ARG A 274 -15.42 -24.30 -5.24
CA ARG A 274 -14.69 -25.19 -4.34
C ARG A 274 -14.23 -24.42 -3.11
N PRO A 275 -15.11 -24.12 -2.14
CA PRO A 275 -14.72 -23.32 -0.98
C PRO A 275 -13.67 -24.07 -0.14
N ALA A 276 -12.46 -23.51 -0.07
CA ALA A 276 -11.38 -24.08 0.73
C ALA A 276 -11.66 -23.82 2.22
N LYS A 277 -12.22 -24.83 2.91
CA LYS A 277 -12.69 -24.74 4.30
C LYS A 277 -11.64 -24.22 5.29
N TYR A 278 -10.36 -24.51 5.04
CA TYR A 278 -9.26 -24.18 5.96
C TYR A 278 -8.54 -22.85 5.64
N ILE A 279 -8.71 -22.28 4.43
CA ILE A 279 -7.99 -21.07 4.03
C ILE A 279 -8.56 -19.83 4.73
N GLY A 280 -9.88 -19.71 4.81
CA GLY A 280 -10.55 -18.57 5.46
C GLY A 280 -10.12 -18.35 6.92
N PRO A 281 -10.22 -19.37 7.80
CA PRO A 281 -9.73 -19.26 9.18
C PRO A 281 -8.24 -18.92 9.29
N LEU A 282 -7.41 -19.45 8.38
CA LEU A 282 -5.97 -19.22 8.40
C LEU A 282 -5.60 -17.77 8.05
N VAL A 283 -6.33 -17.14 7.11
CA VAL A 283 -6.22 -15.69 6.83
C VAL A 283 -6.48 -14.86 8.10
N LEU A 284 -7.56 -15.17 8.82
CA LEU A 284 -7.92 -14.46 10.06
C LEU A 284 -6.86 -14.62 11.14
N ILE A 285 -6.31 -15.83 11.32
CA ILE A 285 -5.26 -16.12 12.30
C ILE A 285 -4.00 -15.29 11.98
N PHE A 286 -3.51 -15.31 10.73
CA PHE A 286 -2.34 -14.55 10.34
C PHE A 286 -2.54 -13.04 10.53
N ARG A 287 -3.74 -12.54 10.25
CA ARG A 287 -4.05 -11.12 10.42
C ARG A 287 -4.11 -10.71 11.89
N GLN A 288 -4.69 -11.56 12.74
CA GLN A 288 -4.76 -11.30 14.18
C GLN A 288 -3.38 -11.39 14.84
N LEU A 289 -2.59 -12.40 14.48
CA LEU A 289 -1.19 -12.53 14.93
C LEU A 289 -0.34 -11.35 14.44
N GLY A 290 -0.50 -10.92 13.19
CA GLY A 290 0.19 -9.75 12.65
C GLY A 290 -0.12 -8.49 13.45
N LYS A 291 -1.38 -8.25 13.82
CA LYS A 291 -1.80 -7.10 14.63
C LYS A 291 -1.23 -7.14 16.06
N THR A 292 -1.30 -8.29 16.74
CA THR A 292 -0.77 -8.43 18.10
C THR A 292 0.74 -8.28 18.12
N ILE A 293 1.48 -8.93 17.22
CA ILE A 293 2.94 -8.78 17.12
C ILE A 293 3.32 -7.34 16.77
N ALA A 294 2.57 -6.66 15.88
CA ALA A 294 2.80 -5.26 15.58
C ALA A 294 2.62 -4.34 16.80
N ALA A 295 1.61 -4.61 17.63
CA ALA A 295 1.38 -3.87 18.88
C ALA A 295 2.53 -4.08 19.86
N PHE A 296 2.97 -5.32 20.06
CA PHE A 296 4.14 -5.63 20.89
C PHE A 296 5.42 -5.00 20.35
N ASN A 297 5.66 -5.06 19.04
CA ASN A 297 6.83 -4.46 18.41
C ASN A 297 6.86 -2.94 18.57
N THR A 298 5.70 -2.30 18.49
CA THR A 298 5.55 -0.85 18.71
C THR A 298 5.79 -0.49 20.17
N ALA A 299 5.23 -1.25 21.11
CA ALA A 299 5.50 -1.06 22.53
C ALA A 299 6.99 -1.26 22.84
N TRP A 300 7.64 -2.25 22.22
CA TRP A 300 9.05 -2.56 22.40
C TRP A 300 9.97 -1.42 21.96
N ILE A 301 9.75 -0.82 20.78
CA ILE A 301 10.61 0.28 20.30
C ILE A 301 10.44 1.55 21.14
N ILE A 302 9.23 1.81 21.64
CA ILE A 302 8.96 2.92 22.57
C ILE A 302 9.67 2.67 23.90
N LEU A 303 9.50 1.48 24.48
CA LEU A 303 10.14 1.10 25.73
C LEU A 303 11.66 1.14 25.63
N SER A 304 12.21 0.68 24.50
CA SER A 304 13.64 0.73 24.21
C SER A 304 14.16 2.16 24.10
N SER A 305 13.34 3.08 23.58
CA SER A 305 13.68 4.50 23.56
C SER A 305 13.70 5.09 24.97
N LEU A 306 12.72 4.75 25.81
CA LEU A 306 12.68 5.19 27.22
C LEU A 306 13.88 4.67 28.02
N PHE A 307 14.25 3.39 27.83
CA PHE A 307 15.40 2.78 28.49
C PHE A 307 16.73 3.43 28.10
N GLN A 308 16.87 3.93 26.87
CA GLN A 308 18.03 4.73 26.46
C GLN A 308 18.12 6.05 27.22
N PHE A 309 17.01 6.78 27.39
CA PHE A 309 17.01 8.05 28.12
C PHE A 309 17.15 7.89 29.64
N SER A 310 16.66 6.79 30.21
CA SER A 310 16.69 6.53 31.65
C SER A 310 17.97 5.82 32.13
N ASN A 311 18.97 5.65 31.25
CA ASN A 311 20.23 4.95 31.53
C ASN A 311 20.03 3.50 32.04
N VAL A 312 18.89 2.88 31.73
CA VAL A 312 18.53 1.54 32.21
C VAL A 312 19.39 0.48 31.54
N TYR A 313 19.79 0.70 30.29
CA TYR A 313 20.68 -0.20 29.57
C TYR A 313 22.10 -0.25 30.15
N ASP A 314 22.56 0.84 30.78
CA ASP A 314 23.88 0.93 31.42
C ASP A 314 23.86 0.42 32.87
N ASN A 315 22.67 0.23 33.45
CA ASN A 315 22.52 -0.33 34.79
C ASN A 315 22.76 -1.84 34.80
N ALA A 316 23.95 -2.22 35.25
CA ALA A 316 24.40 -3.61 35.37
C ALA A 316 23.51 -4.49 36.28
N SER A 317 22.68 -3.91 37.15
CA SER A 317 21.75 -4.66 38.01
C SER A 317 20.50 -5.18 37.29
N VAL A 318 20.07 -4.52 36.21
CA VAL A 318 18.84 -4.87 35.48
C VAL A 318 19.15 -5.75 34.27
N PHE A 319 20.20 -5.40 33.52
CA PHE A 319 20.56 -6.14 32.30
C PHE A 319 21.85 -6.95 32.42
N GLY A 320 22.55 -6.94 33.56
CA GLY A 320 23.86 -7.58 33.71
C GLY A 320 24.91 -7.01 32.74
N LEU A 321 26.17 -7.43 32.86
CA LEU A 321 27.17 -7.28 31.77
C LEU A 321 26.82 -8.16 30.54
N SER A 322 25.53 -8.44 30.33
CA SER A 322 25.01 -9.51 29.50
C SER A 322 25.08 -9.12 28.03
N VAL A 323 26.26 -9.32 27.46
CA VAL A 323 26.39 -9.59 26.04
C VAL A 323 25.60 -10.86 25.76
N PHE A 324 24.51 -10.77 25.00
CA PHE A 324 23.75 -11.93 24.54
C PHE A 324 24.71 -12.87 23.79
N GLY A 325 25.00 -14.03 24.39
CA GLY A 325 25.88 -15.06 23.82
C GLY A 325 27.27 -15.21 24.43
N LEU A 326 27.76 -14.27 25.27
CA LEU A 326 29.08 -14.40 25.92
C LEU A 326 29.02 -14.84 27.39
N GLY A 327 27.91 -14.62 28.10
CA GLY A 327 27.73 -15.05 29.50
C GLY A 327 28.89 -14.60 30.41
N ASN A 328 29.48 -15.55 31.15
CA ASN A 328 30.62 -15.30 32.05
C ASN A 328 31.92 -14.85 31.37
N LYS A 329 31.97 -14.75 30.03
CA LYS A 329 33.16 -14.31 29.27
C LYS A 329 33.09 -12.84 28.85
N ALA A 330 32.03 -12.11 29.21
CA ALA A 330 31.91 -10.69 28.90
C ALA A 330 32.90 -9.86 29.74
N TYR A 331 33.63 -8.95 29.12
CA TYR A 331 34.55 -8.02 29.78
C TYR A 331 34.19 -6.58 29.41
N ALA A 332 34.24 -5.68 30.40
CA ALA A 332 34.15 -4.24 30.17
C ALA A 332 35.56 -3.69 29.92
N VAL A 333 35.73 -2.92 28.85
CA VAL A 333 36.99 -2.19 28.61
C VAL A 333 36.92 -0.88 29.42
N LEU A 334 37.61 -0.82 30.57
CA LEU A 334 37.61 0.36 31.45
C LEU A 334 38.56 1.47 30.99
N HIS A 335 39.53 1.17 30.11
CA HIS A 335 40.43 2.16 29.52
C HIS A 335 40.10 2.31 28.03
N LEU A 336 39.34 3.35 27.69
CA LEU A 336 39.14 3.75 26.30
C LEU A 336 40.40 4.49 25.82
N MET A 337 41.02 3.99 24.76
CA MET A 337 42.13 4.68 24.10
C MET A 337 41.58 5.78 23.17
N ASP A 338 42.34 6.85 22.91
CA ASP A 338 41.93 7.92 21.99
C ASP A 338 41.60 7.38 20.58
N GLU A 339 42.22 6.28 20.19
CA GLU A 339 41.95 5.56 18.95
C GLU A 339 40.55 4.93 18.94
N ASP A 340 40.10 4.35 20.04
CA ASP A 340 38.76 3.75 20.17
C ASP A 340 37.67 4.83 20.09
N ILE A 341 37.92 6.00 20.68
CA ILE A 341 37.01 7.14 20.62
C ILE A 341 36.88 7.65 19.18
N LYS A 342 38.01 7.77 18.46
CA LYS A 342 38.02 8.16 17.03
C LYS A 342 37.26 7.14 16.18
N LEU A 343 37.50 5.85 16.40
CA LEU A 343 36.86 4.78 15.65
C LEU A 343 35.35 4.70 15.93
N THR A 344 34.95 4.92 17.18
CA THR A 344 33.53 4.99 17.58
C THR A 344 32.80 6.13 16.88
N LYS A 345 33.39 7.33 16.88
CA LYS A 345 32.84 8.50 16.17
C LYS A 345 32.72 8.22 14.66
N LEU A 346 33.72 7.55 14.08
CA LEU A 346 33.71 7.17 12.67
C LEU A 346 32.58 6.18 12.36
N TYR A 347 32.39 5.13 13.17
CA TYR A 347 31.30 4.18 12.97
C TYR A 347 29.93 4.84 13.09
N TRP A 348 29.73 5.70 14.09
CA TRP A 348 28.50 6.47 14.22
C TRP A 348 28.25 7.40 13.02
N ALA A 349 29.26 8.14 12.58
CA ALA A 349 29.16 9.01 11.41
C ALA A 349 28.85 8.21 10.14
N SER A 350 29.54 7.08 9.92
CA SER A 350 29.26 6.19 8.80
C SER A 350 27.85 5.62 8.85
N GLY A 351 27.36 5.29 10.04
CA GLY A 351 26.01 4.79 10.23
C GLY A 351 24.94 5.82 9.90
N MET A 352 25.14 7.08 10.32
CA MET A 352 24.27 8.18 9.93
C MET A 352 24.25 8.38 8.41
N ILE A 353 25.42 8.36 7.77
CA ILE A 353 25.53 8.51 6.30
C ILE A 353 24.79 7.39 5.57
N ILE A 354 24.97 6.13 5.98
CA ILE A 354 24.30 4.98 5.35
C ILE A 354 22.78 5.03 5.59
N ALA A 355 22.34 5.33 6.81
CA ALA A 355 20.91 5.42 7.14
C ALA A 355 20.22 6.57 6.37
N SER A 356 20.84 7.76 6.32
CA SER A 356 20.33 8.88 5.52
C SER A 356 20.37 8.58 4.03
N GLY A 357 21.45 7.95 3.54
CA GLY A 357 21.60 7.57 2.14
C GLY A 357 20.54 6.56 1.68
N THR A 358 20.26 5.54 2.49
CA THR A 358 19.21 4.55 2.19
C THR A 358 17.81 5.18 2.13
N ALA A 359 17.51 6.11 3.04
CA ALA A 359 16.27 6.88 3.01
C ALA A 359 16.18 7.78 1.76
N LEU A 360 17.25 8.48 1.40
CA LEU A 360 17.31 9.32 0.19
C LEU A 360 17.12 8.52 -1.09
N VAL A 361 17.76 7.34 -1.20
CA VAL A 361 17.58 6.44 -2.34
C VAL A 361 16.13 5.96 -2.44
N PHE A 362 15.52 5.59 -1.31
CA PHE A 362 14.12 5.18 -1.29
C PHE A 362 13.19 6.32 -1.75
N ILE A 363 13.32 7.52 -1.18
CA ILE A 363 12.52 8.70 -1.54
C ILE A 363 12.71 9.05 -3.01
N SER A 364 13.95 9.08 -3.49
CA SER A 364 14.26 9.37 -4.89
C SER A 364 13.62 8.34 -5.82
N THR A 365 13.69 7.05 -5.45
CA THR A 365 13.05 5.98 -6.22
C THR A 365 11.53 6.14 -6.25
N ILE A 366 10.90 6.42 -5.11
CA ILE A 366 9.45 6.68 -5.07
C ILE A 366 9.08 7.88 -5.93
N ASN A 367 9.82 8.99 -5.85
CA ASN A 367 9.56 10.17 -6.68
C ASN A 367 9.71 9.87 -8.17
N LEU A 368 10.71 9.07 -8.57
CA LEU A 368 10.88 8.61 -9.95
C LEU A 368 9.75 7.68 -10.40
N LEU A 369 9.23 6.85 -9.51
CA LEU A 369 8.10 5.98 -9.79
C LEU A 369 6.77 6.75 -9.87
N MET A 370 6.62 7.82 -9.08
CA MET A 370 5.47 8.72 -9.11
C MET A 370 5.46 9.61 -10.36
N LYS A 371 6.64 9.98 -10.89
CA LYS A 371 6.76 10.78 -12.12
C LYS A 371 6.16 10.00 -13.29
N GLN A 372 4.98 10.43 -13.72
CA GLN A 372 4.26 9.84 -14.84
C GLN A 372 4.95 10.23 -16.17
N PRO A 373 4.98 9.35 -17.18
CA PRO A 373 5.29 9.79 -18.53
C PRO A 373 4.14 10.69 -19.02
N GLU A 374 4.46 11.91 -19.44
CA GLU A 374 3.49 12.86 -19.97
C GLU A 374 2.63 12.23 -21.09
N PRO A 375 1.34 12.59 -21.18
CA PRO A 375 0.50 12.15 -22.29
C PRO A 375 1.12 12.65 -23.59
N ARG A 376 1.50 11.73 -24.47
CA ARG A 376 1.80 12.10 -25.86
C ARG A 376 0.47 12.53 -26.47
N ILE A 377 0.22 13.83 -26.51
CA ILE A 377 -0.83 14.43 -27.33
C ILE A 377 -0.47 14.02 -28.76
N ARG A 378 -1.18 13.02 -29.30
CA ARG A 378 -1.16 12.78 -30.74
C ARG A 378 -2.03 13.90 -31.33
N ILE A 379 -1.36 14.95 -31.79
CA ILE A 379 -1.93 15.98 -32.68
C ILE A 379 -2.30 15.30 -33.99
#